data_AF-A0A8I0JDI4-F1
#
_entry.id   AF-A0A8I0JDI4-F1
#
_cell.length_a   1.000
_cell.length_b   1.000
_cell.length_c   1.000
_cell.angle_alpha   90.00
_cell.angle_beta   90.00
_cell.angle_gamma   90.00
#
_symmetry.space_group_name_H-M   'P 1'
#
loop_
_entity.id
_entity.type
_entity.pdbx_description
1 polymer ?
#
loop_
_entity_poly.entity_id
_entity_poly.type
_entity_poly.pdbx_seq_one_letter_code
_entity_poly.pdbx_strand_id
1 'polypeptide(L)'
;MSSSSNDIHEPELRPLLSPGFVYRVMAAVAVLAALTAAISFAGRWFGENLALAGHTASNELFDIFIGQDHLRLPANMIRFEAQRATSIVERVDLYLTWPGLEGYSARSRALFNNVDAPESLLFLQISQSTMSRDMSGRLEPIYSQVFDGAPTAGPAGLTEHAVKPTSSYAGEVFFTAETSTQAPYVVRCLGPQSISTSADCQRDIHAGKDLAVLYRFSNKLLPQWREIDQAITAFVKNRLVP
;
A
#
# COMPACT_ATOMS: atom_id res chain seq x y z
N MET A 1 -46.47 74.98 -55.16
CA MET A 1 -46.59 74.33 -53.83
C MET A 1 -46.33 72.86 -54.06
N SER A 2 -45.09 72.39 -53.88
CA SER A 2 -44.46 72.03 -52.61
C SER A 2 -45.23 70.94 -51.87
N SER A 3 -44.71 69.71 -51.92
CA SER A 3 -44.69 68.72 -50.82
C SER A 3 -43.87 67.53 -51.33
N SER A 4 -42.56 67.54 -51.07
CA SER A 4 -41.89 66.84 -49.96
C SER A 4 -41.84 65.33 -50.13
N SER A 5 -40.60 64.89 -50.33
CA SER A 5 -40.09 63.52 -50.36
C SER A 5 -40.54 62.69 -49.17
N ASN A 6 -40.73 61.39 -49.39
CA ASN A 6 -40.63 60.41 -48.31
C ASN A 6 -40.07 59.09 -48.86
N ASP A 7 -38.77 59.09 -49.18
CA ASP A 7 -38.02 57.84 -49.36
C ASP A 7 -37.84 57.21 -47.97
N ILE A 8 -38.57 56.12 -47.72
CA ILE A 8 -38.33 55.26 -46.56
C ILE A 8 -37.01 54.54 -46.82
N HIS A 9 -35.95 55.01 -46.18
CA HIS A 9 -34.66 54.33 -46.15
C HIS A 9 -34.84 53.03 -45.35
N GLU A 10 -34.95 51.88 -46.03
CA GLU A 10 -34.71 50.59 -45.37
C GLU A 10 -33.25 50.58 -44.87
N PRO A 11 -33.01 50.32 -43.58
CA PRO A 11 -31.64 50.24 -43.08
C PRO A 11 -30.96 49.03 -43.71
N GLU A 12 -29.97 49.28 -44.56
CA GLU A 12 -29.05 48.28 -45.08
C GLU A 12 -28.39 47.56 -43.88
N LEU A 13 -28.90 46.38 -43.51
CA LEU A 13 -28.36 45.57 -42.42
C LEU A 13 -26.98 45.04 -42.84
N ARG A 14 -25.94 45.85 -42.61
CA ARG A 14 -24.56 45.45 -42.83
C ARG A 14 -24.19 44.40 -41.78
N PRO A 15 -23.68 43.22 -42.19
CA PRO A 15 -23.21 42.23 -41.24
C PRO A 15 -22.09 42.84 -40.40
N LEU A 16 -22.34 43.00 -39.11
CA LEU A 16 -21.42 43.63 -38.14
C LEU A 16 -20.11 42.84 -37.95
N LEU A 17 -20.02 41.63 -38.50
CA LEU A 17 -18.89 40.72 -38.39
C LEU A 17 -18.39 40.34 -39.79
N SER A 18 -17.09 40.53 -40.05
CA SER A 18 -16.49 40.14 -41.32
C SER A 18 -16.40 38.61 -41.43
N PRO A 19 -16.63 38.02 -42.63
CA PRO A 19 -16.56 36.57 -42.83
C PRO A 19 -15.22 35.95 -42.40
N GLY A 20 -14.11 36.68 -42.56
CA GLY A 20 -12.78 36.24 -42.11
C GLY A 20 -12.63 36.22 -40.58
N PHE A 21 -13.29 37.13 -39.86
CA PHE A 21 -13.35 37.09 -38.40
C PHE A 21 -14.15 35.88 -37.93
N VAL A 22 -15.32 35.63 -38.52
CA VAL A 22 -16.17 34.46 -38.20
C VAL A 22 -15.41 33.15 -38.44
N TYR A 23 -14.69 33.03 -39.56
CA TYR A 23 -13.90 31.83 -39.85
C TYR A 23 -12.78 31.59 -38.83
N ARG A 24 -12.05 32.64 -38.43
CA ARG A 24 -10.99 32.53 -37.40
C ARG A 24 -11.55 32.12 -36.04
N VAL A 25 -12.70 32.69 -35.66
CA VAL A 25 -13.37 32.32 -34.40
C VAL A 25 -13.85 30.86 -34.45
N MET A 26 -14.48 30.44 -35.55
CA MET A 26 -14.91 29.05 -35.72
C MET A 26 -13.74 28.07 -35.72
N ALA A 27 -12.62 28.43 -36.37
CA ALA A 27 -11.40 27.62 -36.35
C ALA A 27 -10.82 27.52 -34.93
N ALA A 28 -10.77 28.62 -34.18
CA ALA A 28 -10.32 28.61 -32.78
C ALA A 28 -11.22 27.73 -31.89
N VAL A 29 -12.54 27.83 -32.05
CA VAL A 29 -13.51 26.97 -31.33
C VAL A 29 -13.33 25.50 -31.72
N ALA A 30 -13.14 25.20 -33.00
CA ALA A 30 -12.90 23.83 -33.46
C ALA A 30 -11.60 23.24 -32.87
N VAL A 31 -10.52 24.03 -32.82
CA VAL A 31 -9.26 23.62 -32.19
C VAL A 31 -9.45 23.38 -30.69
N LEU A 32 -10.13 24.27 -29.98
CA LEU A 32 -10.43 24.10 -28.55
C LEU A 32 -11.28 22.86 -28.30
N ALA A 33 -12.28 22.59 -29.14
CA ALA A 33 -13.11 21.39 -29.05
C ALA A 33 -12.29 20.11 -29.30
N ALA A 34 -11.41 20.12 -30.31
CA ALA A 34 -10.53 18.99 -30.60
C ALA A 34 -9.55 18.72 -29.45
N LEU A 35 -8.94 19.77 -28.87
CA LEU A 35 -8.06 19.65 -27.70
C LEU A 35 -8.82 19.10 -26.48
N THR A 36 -10.04 19.58 -26.24
CA THR A 36 -10.88 19.10 -25.14
C THR A 36 -11.23 17.61 -25.31
N ALA A 37 -11.56 17.19 -26.53
CA ALA A 37 -11.82 15.80 -26.85
C ALA A 37 -10.57 14.93 -26.65
N ALA A 38 -9.40 15.41 -27.09
CA ALA A 38 -8.13 14.71 -26.92
C ALA A 38 -7.75 14.54 -25.44
N ILE A 39 -7.87 15.60 -24.63
CA ILE A 39 -7.62 15.57 -23.19
C ILE A 39 -8.62 14.64 -22.49
N SER A 40 -9.90 14.68 -22.86
CA SER A 40 -10.93 13.82 -22.27
C SER A 40 -10.69 12.34 -22.58
N PHE A 41 -10.28 12.02 -23.81
CA PHE A 41 -9.97 10.66 -24.22
C PHE A 41 -8.70 10.14 -23.53
N ALA A 42 -7.63 10.93 -23.53
CA ALA A 42 -6.40 10.62 -22.82
C ALA A 42 -6.65 10.45 -21.32
N GLY A 43 -7.44 11.34 -20.71
CA GLY A 43 -7.80 11.29 -19.30
C GLY A 43 -8.59 10.05 -18.93
N ARG A 44 -9.48 9.54 -19.80
CA ARG A 44 -10.18 8.27 -19.56
C ARG A 44 -9.24 7.07 -19.70
N TRP A 45 -8.39 7.08 -20.71
CA TRP A 45 -7.47 5.97 -20.97
C TRP A 45 -6.37 5.85 -19.90
N PHE A 46 -5.74 6.96 -19.52
CA PHE A 46 -4.76 6.98 -18.43
C PHE A 46 -5.43 6.95 -17.06
N GLY A 47 -6.66 7.42 -16.95
CA GLY A 47 -7.42 7.48 -15.70
C GLY A 47 -7.71 6.11 -15.10
N GLU A 48 -7.94 5.07 -15.90
CA GLU A 48 -8.15 3.72 -15.38
C GLU A 48 -6.89 3.14 -14.71
N ASN A 49 -5.72 3.34 -15.33
CA ASN A 49 -4.44 2.91 -14.76
C ASN A 49 -4.04 3.76 -13.54
N LEU A 50 -4.29 5.08 -13.58
CA LEU A 50 -4.06 5.97 -12.44
C LEU A 50 -5.02 5.69 -11.28
N ALA A 51 -6.28 5.33 -11.56
CA ALA A 51 -7.28 4.98 -10.56
C ALA A 51 -6.98 3.65 -9.84
N LEU A 52 -6.21 2.78 -10.48
CA LEU A 52 -5.68 1.57 -9.84
C LEU A 52 -4.47 1.86 -8.95
N ALA A 53 -3.77 2.98 -9.12
CA ALA A 53 -2.64 3.40 -8.27
C ALA A 53 -1.60 2.28 -8.02
N GLY A 54 -1.34 1.43 -9.03
CA GLY A 54 -0.44 0.27 -8.94
C GLY A 54 -1.06 -1.03 -8.43
N HIS A 55 -2.33 -1.03 -8.03
CA HIS A 55 -3.09 -2.23 -7.70
C HIS A 55 -3.49 -3.04 -8.94
N THR A 56 -3.73 -4.33 -8.77
CA THR A 56 -4.34 -5.20 -9.79
C THR A 56 -5.35 -6.12 -9.13
N ALA A 57 -6.45 -6.43 -9.81
CA ALA A 57 -7.43 -7.43 -9.37
C ALA A 57 -7.14 -8.83 -9.96
N SER A 58 -6.06 -8.99 -10.72
CA SER A 58 -5.68 -10.27 -11.35
C SER A 58 -5.28 -11.30 -10.30
N ASN A 59 -5.80 -12.52 -10.45
CA ASN A 59 -5.40 -13.69 -9.65
C ASN A 59 -4.38 -14.57 -10.39
N GLU A 60 -3.76 -14.06 -11.46
CA GLU A 60 -2.67 -14.75 -12.16
C GLU A 60 -1.57 -15.12 -11.16
N LEU A 61 -1.12 -16.37 -11.21
CA LEU A 61 -0.14 -16.91 -10.27
C LEU A 61 1.26 -16.74 -10.84
N PHE A 62 2.16 -16.18 -10.04
CA PHE A 62 3.59 -16.11 -10.33
C PHE A 62 4.36 -17.08 -9.43
N ASP A 63 5.34 -17.74 -10.03
CA ASP A 63 6.30 -18.58 -9.33
C ASP A 63 7.51 -17.73 -8.95
N ILE A 64 7.68 -17.47 -7.65
CA ILE A 64 8.71 -16.62 -7.09
C ILE A 64 9.74 -17.49 -6.38
N PHE A 65 10.99 -17.42 -6.82
CA PHE A 65 12.09 -18.19 -6.26
C PHE A 65 12.99 -17.27 -5.44
N ILE A 66 13.20 -17.61 -4.16
CA ILE A 66 14.02 -16.83 -3.23
C ILE A 66 14.91 -17.82 -2.48
N GLY A 67 16.23 -17.70 -2.64
CA GLY A 67 17.17 -18.66 -2.07
C GLY A 67 16.85 -20.09 -2.52
N GLN A 68 16.52 -20.97 -1.57
CA GLN A 68 16.16 -22.37 -1.81
C GLN A 68 14.65 -22.63 -1.84
N ASP A 69 13.84 -21.59 -1.67
CA ASP A 69 12.39 -21.70 -1.55
C ASP A 69 11.69 -21.21 -2.81
N HIS A 70 10.54 -21.82 -3.06
CA HIS A 70 9.64 -21.51 -4.18
C HIS A 70 8.27 -21.17 -3.61
N LEU A 71 7.80 -19.96 -3.91
CA LEU A 71 6.48 -19.46 -3.54
C LEU A 71 5.60 -19.33 -4.77
N ARG A 72 4.32 -19.67 -4.65
CA ARG A 72 3.31 -19.35 -5.66
C ARG A 72 2.36 -18.28 -5.15
N LEU A 73 2.38 -17.11 -5.79
CA LEU A 73 1.72 -15.91 -5.30
C LEU A 73 0.83 -15.30 -6.39
N PRO A 74 -0.44 -14.93 -6.08
CA PRO A 74 -1.29 -14.25 -7.05
C PRO A 74 -0.89 -12.77 -7.21
N ALA A 75 -1.06 -12.25 -8.43
CA ALA A 75 -0.65 -10.90 -8.82
C ALA A 75 -1.24 -9.80 -7.92
N ASN A 76 -2.50 -9.95 -7.50
CA ASN A 76 -3.22 -9.01 -6.64
C ASN A 76 -2.75 -8.96 -5.19
N MET A 77 -1.90 -9.88 -4.76
CA MET A 77 -1.23 -9.82 -3.44
C MET A 77 0.15 -9.14 -3.55
N ILE A 78 0.76 -9.14 -4.73
CA ILE A 78 2.08 -8.54 -4.96
C ILE A 78 1.94 -7.03 -5.07
N ARG A 79 2.62 -6.33 -4.16
CA ARG A 79 2.50 -4.89 -3.97
C ARG A 79 3.01 -4.10 -5.17
N PHE A 80 4.19 -4.46 -5.67
CA PHE A 80 4.86 -3.72 -6.74
C PHE A 80 4.70 -4.43 -8.08
N GLU A 81 4.28 -3.69 -9.10
CA GLU A 81 4.09 -4.22 -10.46
C GLU A 81 5.36 -4.89 -11.00
N ALA A 82 6.53 -4.31 -10.73
CA ALA A 82 7.82 -4.86 -11.16
C ALA A 82 8.14 -6.25 -10.57
N GLN A 83 7.46 -6.68 -9.50
CA GLN A 83 7.61 -8.00 -8.89
C GLN A 83 6.57 -9.03 -9.40
N ARG A 84 5.66 -8.64 -10.29
CA ARG A 84 4.60 -9.50 -10.86
C ARG A 84 5.13 -10.27 -12.07
N ALA A 85 6.12 -11.12 -11.84
CA ALA A 85 6.72 -11.96 -12.86
C ALA A 85 7.30 -13.23 -12.23
N THR A 86 7.14 -14.37 -12.92
CA THR A 86 7.84 -15.61 -12.55
C THR A 86 9.33 -15.40 -12.69
N SER A 87 10.06 -15.38 -11.57
CA SER A 87 11.45 -14.95 -11.53
C SER A 87 12.17 -15.37 -10.25
N ILE A 88 13.50 -15.38 -10.32
CA ILE A 88 14.40 -15.50 -9.16
C ILE A 88 14.66 -14.10 -8.65
N VAL A 89 14.37 -13.86 -7.37
CA VAL A 89 14.49 -12.55 -6.73
C VAL A 89 15.05 -12.70 -5.32
N GLU A 90 15.62 -11.63 -4.78
CA GLU A 90 16.05 -11.61 -3.38
C GLU A 90 14.88 -11.36 -2.42
N ARG A 91 13.77 -10.80 -2.95
CA ARG A 91 12.65 -10.31 -2.17
C ARG A 91 11.36 -10.14 -2.99
N VAL A 92 10.22 -10.42 -2.37
CA VAL A 92 8.88 -10.04 -2.83
C VAL A 92 8.12 -9.30 -1.73
N ASP A 93 7.40 -8.24 -2.10
CA ASP A 93 6.61 -7.42 -1.20
C ASP A 93 5.12 -7.65 -1.44
N LEU A 94 4.39 -7.94 -0.38
CA LEU A 94 2.95 -8.20 -0.39
C LEU A 94 2.19 -7.17 0.45
N TYR A 95 0.94 -6.96 0.10
CA TYR A 95 -0.05 -6.35 0.97
C TYR A 95 -1.28 -7.26 1.04
N LEU A 96 -1.96 -7.30 2.18
CA LEU A 96 -3.09 -8.19 2.39
C LEU A 96 -4.11 -7.49 3.27
N THR A 97 -5.40 -7.75 3.05
CA THR A 97 -6.44 -7.30 3.98
C THR A 97 -6.32 -8.02 5.32
N TRP A 98 -6.70 -7.35 6.40
CA TRP A 98 -6.94 -7.98 7.70
C TRP A 98 -8.45 -7.95 8.01
N PRO A 99 -9.06 -9.04 8.51
CA PRO A 99 -8.49 -10.35 8.83
C PRO A 99 -8.44 -11.37 7.68
N GLY A 100 -8.91 -11.01 6.49
CA GLY A 100 -9.14 -11.95 5.39
C GLY A 100 -7.87 -12.51 4.71
N LEU A 101 -6.73 -11.82 4.83
CA LEU A 101 -5.50 -12.10 4.09
C LEU A 101 -5.69 -12.17 2.57
N GLU A 102 -6.54 -11.29 2.04
CA GLU A 102 -6.88 -11.22 0.62
C GLU A 102 -6.07 -10.13 -0.09
N GLY A 103 -5.78 -10.36 -1.37
CA GLY A 103 -5.21 -9.34 -2.26
C GLY A 103 -6.24 -8.27 -2.66
N TYR A 104 -5.80 -7.34 -3.50
CA TYR A 104 -6.68 -6.32 -4.04
C TYR A 104 -7.81 -6.91 -4.90
N SER A 105 -9.01 -6.36 -4.74
CA SER A 105 -10.16 -6.62 -5.59
C SER A 105 -11.04 -5.37 -5.70
N ALA A 106 -11.96 -5.35 -6.66
CA ALA A 106 -12.95 -4.27 -6.75
C ALA A 106 -13.79 -4.13 -5.47
N ARG A 107 -14.05 -5.23 -4.75
CA ARG A 107 -14.86 -5.27 -3.54
C ARG A 107 -14.09 -4.75 -2.31
N SER A 108 -12.78 -4.99 -2.26
CA SER A 108 -11.88 -4.56 -1.18
C SER A 108 -11.19 -3.22 -1.46
N ARG A 109 -11.42 -2.57 -2.61
CA ARG A 109 -10.78 -1.30 -3.01
C ARG A 109 -10.79 -0.24 -1.92
N ALA A 110 -11.89 -0.09 -1.20
CA ALA A 110 -12.00 0.91 -0.14
C ALA A 110 -10.98 0.68 1.00
N LEU A 111 -10.66 -0.57 1.33
CA LEU A 111 -9.68 -0.92 2.36
C LEU A 111 -8.25 -0.58 1.94
N PHE A 112 -7.92 -0.76 0.65
CA PHE A 112 -6.59 -0.46 0.12
C PHE A 112 -6.30 1.04 -0.02
N ASN A 113 -7.36 1.85 -0.19
CA ASN A 113 -7.25 3.29 -0.41
C ASN A 113 -7.57 4.13 0.84
N ASN A 114 -7.92 3.50 1.97
CA ASN A 114 -8.33 4.19 3.18
C ASN A 114 -7.15 4.38 4.14
N VAL A 115 -6.61 5.59 4.18
CA VAL A 115 -5.53 5.98 5.10
C VAL A 115 -5.99 6.14 6.55
N ASP A 116 -7.30 6.31 6.77
CA ASP A 116 -7.89 6.56 8.10
C ASP A 116 -8.21 5.26 8.86
N ALA A 117 -8.12 4.10 8.18
CA ALA A 117 -8.30 2.77 8.76
C ALA A 117 -6.99 1.95 8.69
N PRO A 118 -5.92 2.38 9.41
CA PRO A 118 -4.60 1.78 9.32
C PRO A 118 -4.58 0.28 9.66
N GLU A 119 -5.54 -0.20 10.44
CA GLU A 119 -5.74 -1.59 10.82
C GLU A 119 -6.28 -2.51 9.70
N SER A 120 -6.60 -1.97 8.52
CA SER A 120 -7.24 -2.74 7.44
C SER A 120 -6.27 -3.61 6.64
N LEU A 121 -4.98 -3.32 6.71
CA LEU A 121 -3.95 -3.96 5.87
C LEU A 121 -2.78 -4.46 6.71
N LEU A 122 -2.22 -5.59 6.26
CA LEU A 122 -0.92 -6.10 6.66
C LEU A 122 0.04 -6.00 5.48
N PHE A 123 1.30 -5.69 5.76
CA PHE A 123 2.36 -5.65 4.77
C PHE A 123 3.36 -6.74 5.07
N LEU A 124 3.67 -7.58 4.08
CA LEU A 124 4.66 -8.65 4.24
C LEU A 124 5.80 -8.40 3.27
N GLN A 125 7.01 -8.59 3.75
CA GLN A 125 8.22 -8.60 2.95
C GLN A 125 8.86 -9.98 3.14
N ILE A 126 8.88 -10.78 2.09
CA ILE A 126 9.49 -12.10 2.10
C ILE A 126 10.81 -12.00 1.37
N SER A 127 11.91 -12.30 2.04
CA SER A 127 13.25 -12.23 1.48
C SER A 127 14.09 -13.44 1.88
N GLN A 128 15.24 -13.60 1.25
CA GLN A 128 16.22 -14.58 1.72
C GLN A 128 16.71 -14.20 3.12
N SER A 129 16.91 -15.20 3.98
CA SER A 129 17.42 -15.01 5.33
C SER A 129 18.88 -14.59 5.29
N THR A 130 19.17 -13.38 5.80
CA THR A 130 20.55 -12.91 6.01
C THR A 130 21.00 -13.03 7.46
N MET A 131 20.06 -13.32 8.38
CA MET A 131 20.32 -13.51 9.80
C MET A 131 19.95 -14.93 10.22
N SER A 132 20.78 -15.51 11.10
CA SER A 132 20.54 -16.85 11.66
C SER A 132 19.41 -16.92 12.68
N ARG A 133 18.93 -15.76 13.16
CA ARG A 133 17.88 -15.64 14.18
C ARG A 133 16.84 -14.61 13.74
N ASP A 134 15.57 -14.96 13.89
CA ASP A 134 14.44 -14.05 13.76
C ASP A 134 14.31 -13.11 14.99
N MET A 135 13.26 -12.30 15.07
CA MET A 135 13.09 -11.40 16.24
C MET A 135 12.97 -12.17 17.56
N SER A 136 12.34 -13.34 17.56
CA SER A 136 12.21 -14.17 18.77
C SER A 136 13.58 -14.65 19.26
N GLY A 137 14.42 -15.16 18.36
CA GLY A 137 15.78 -15.60 18.69
C GLY A 137 16.72 -14.46 19.09
N ARG A 138 16.38 -13.20 18.78
CA ARG A 138 17.18 -12.01 19.10
C ARG A 138 16.80 -11.35 20.43
N LEU A 139 15.76 -11.83 21.12
CA LEU A 139 15.30 -11.26 22.39
C LEU A 139 16.42 -11.18 23.44
N GLU A 140 16.92 -12.33 23.85
CA GLU A 140 17.96 -12.43 24.88
C GLU A 140 19.33 -11.88 24.46
N PRO A 141 19.87 -12.21 23.27
CA PRO A 141 21.23 -11.78 22.92
C PRO A 141 21.33 -10.31 22.49
N ILE A 142 20.23 -9.65 22.09
CA ILE A 142 20.26 -8.31 21.50
C ILE A 142 19.26 -7.36 22.17
N TYR A 143 17.97 -7.70 22.18
CA TYR A 143 16.93 -6.73 22.56
C TYR A 143 16.89 -6.44 24.08
N SER A 144 17.09 -7.45 24.92
CA SER A 144 17.14 -7.29 26.38
C SER A 144 18.23 -6.29 26.82
N GLN A 145 19.32 -6.18 26.07
CA GLN A 145 20.44 -5.28 26.38
C GLN A 145 20.11 -3.81 26.13
N VAL A 146 19.11 -3.52 25.29
CA VAL A 146 18.70 -2.16 24.94
C VAL A 146 17.43 -1.70 25.65
N PHE A 147 16.77 -2.58 26.41
CA PHE A 147 15.61 -2.20 27.23
C PHE A 147 16.00 -1.26 28.36
N ASP A 148 15.07 -0.38 28.72
CA ASP A 148 15.25 0.65 29.74
C ASP A 148 14.18 0.53 30.82
N GLY A 149 14.62 0.44 32.08
CA GLY A 149 13.74 0.30 33.23
C GLY A 149 13.06 -1.06 33.36
N ALA A 150 12.01 -1.09 34.19
CA ALA A 150 11.21 -2.29 34.43
C ALA A 150 10.12 -2.44 33.37
N PRO A 151 9.83 -3.68 32.92
CA PRO A 151 8.75 -3.93 31.97
C PRO A 151 7.38 -3.56 32.56
N THR A 152 6.47 -3.14 31.70
CA THR A 152 5.08 -2.80 32.06
C THR A 152 4.08 -3.72 31.36
N ALA A 153 2.82 -3.70 31.81
CA ALA A 153 1.77 -4.49 31.18
C ALA A 153 1.32 -3.84 29.86
N GLY A 154 1.36 -4.61 28.78
CA GLY A 154 0.84 -4.25 27.47
C GLY A 154 -0.51 -4.91 27.15
N PRO A 155 -1.09 -4.62 25.97
CA PRO A 155 -2.40 -5.14 25.57
C PRO A 155 -2.38 -6.66 25.35
N ALA A 156 -3.52 -7.31 25.59
CA ALA A 156 -3.74 -8.74 25.29
C ALA A 156 -2.67 -9.71 25.86
N GLY A 157 -2.10 -9.38 27.02
CA GLY A 157 -1.09 -10.20 27.70
C GLY A 157 0.33 -10.00 27.17
N LEU A 158 0.57 -8.93 26.42
CA LEU A 158 1.92 -8.49 26.08
C LEU A 158 2.59 -7.83 27.28
N THR A 159 3.91 -7.89 27.31
CA THR A 159 4.80 -7.14 28.18
C THR A 159 5.46 -6.06 27.37
N GLU A 160 5.34 -4.80 27.80
CA GLU A 160 5.93 -3.65 27.14
C GLU A 160 7.31 -3.34 27.72
N HIS A 161 8.27 -3.06 26.85
CA HIS A 161 9.64 -2.71 27.18
C HIS A 161 10.00 -1.38 26.51
N ALA A 162 10.26 -0.38 27.35
CA ALA A 162 10.85 0.88 26.89
C ALA A 162 12.31 0.63 26.43
N VAL A 163 12.81 1.53 25.59
CA VAL A 163 14.11 1.39 24.94
C VAL A 163 15.03 2.55 25.34
N LYS A 164 16.31 2.24 25.59
CA LYS A 164 17.34 3.24 25.89
C LYS A 164 17.43 4.28 24.75
N PRO A 165 17.36 5.60 25.04
CA PRO A 165 17.47 6.66 24.04
C PRO A 165 18.81 6.68 23.28
N THR A 166 19.85 6.06 23.84
CA THR A 166 21.18 5.94 23.25
C THR A 166 21.34 4.73 22.32
N SER A 167 20.34 3.85 22.25
CA SER A 167 20.39 2.67 21.40
C SER A 167 20.01 2.97 19.94
N SER A 168 20.29 2.02 19.04
CA SER A 168 19.84 2.07 17.65
C SER A 168 18.31 2.01 17.47
N TYR A 169 17.57 1.72 18.54
CA TYR A 169 16.11 1.57 18.56
C TYR A 169 15.43 2.76 19.27
N ALA A 170 16.13 3.89 19.43
CA ALA A 170 15.57 5.08 20.05
C ALA A 170 14.27 5.53 19.37
N GLY A 171 13.23 5.79 20.16
CA GLY A 171 11.90 6.14 19.66
C GLY A 171 11.00 4.94 19.33
N GLU A 172 11.48 3.70 19.52
CA GLU A 172 10.68 2.48 19.44
C GLU A 172 10.29 1.96 20.83
N VAL A 173 9.31 1.06 20.85
CA VAL A 173 8.89 0.27 22.01
C VAL A 173 8.81 -1.19 21.60
N PHE A 174 9.20 -2.10 22.50
CA PHE A 174 9.11 -3.53 22.25
C PHE A 174 7.96 -4.12 23.05
N PHE A 175 7.24 -5.07 22.44
CA PHE A 175 6.26 -5.90 23.12
C PHE A 175 6.67 -7.36 23.01
N THR A 176 6.68 -8.06 24.15
CA THR A 176 6.97 -9.50 24.21
C THR A 176 5.83 -10.27 24.82
N ALA A 177 5.71 -11.56 24.49
CA ALA A 177 4.88 -12.48 25.24
C ALA A 177 5.52 -13.86 25.26
N GLU A 178 5.51 -14.49 26.42
CA GLU A 178 5.85 -15.91 26.54
C GLU A 178 4.79 -16.73 25.82
N THR A 179 5.23 -17.75 25.09
CA THR A 179 4.33 -18.72 24.47
C THR A 179 4.66 -20.10 25.06
N SER A 180 3.63 -20.88 25.41
CA SER A 180 3.83 -22.15 26.12
C SER A 180 4.50 -23.25 25.29
N THR A 181 4.54 -23.09 23.96
CA THR A 181 4.96 -24.14 23.03
C THR A 181 5.87 -23.63 21.91
N GLN A 182 6.22 -22.34 21.87
CA GLN A 182 6.99 -21.74 20.79
C GLN A 182 8.05 -20.78 21.36
N ALA A 183 8.88 -20.22 20.47
CA ALA A 183 9.75 -19.12 20.84
C ALA A 183 8.91 -17.92 21.34
N PRO A 184 9.47 -17.04 22.20
CA PRO A 184 8.73 -15.88 22.71
C PRO A 184 8.28 -15.00 21.55
N TYR A 185 7.07 -14.46 21.62
CA TYR A 185 6.63 -13.45 20.68
C TYR A 185 7.39 -12.15 20.95
N VAL A 186 7.89 -11.51 19.90
CA VAL A 186 8.62 -10.24 19.99
C VAL A 186 8.24 -9.39 18.80
N VAL A 187 7.65 -8.23 19.05
CA VAL A 187 7.35 -7.21 18.05
C VAL A 187 7.90 -5.87 18.54
N ARG A 188 8.37 -5.06 17.59
CA ARG A 188 8.73 -3.66 17.87
C ARG A 188 7.75 -2.74 17.18
N CYS A 189 7.40 -1.65 17.83
CA CYS A 189 6.51 -0.64 17.29
C CYS A 189 7.14 0.75 17.43
N LEU A 190 6.73 1.69 16.59
CA LEU A 190 7.01 3.09 16.81
C LEU A 190 6.39 3.53 18.14
N GLY A 191 7.09 4.43 18.85
CA GLY A 191 6.68 4.88 20.18
C GLY A 191 5.33 5.62 20.19
N PRO A 192 4.75 5.83 21.38
CA PRO A 192 3.37 6.29 21.57
C PRO A 192 3.07 7.71 21.03
N GLN A 193 4.09 8.49 20.67
CA GLN A 193 3.90 9.81 20.05
C GLN A 193 3.72 9.74 18.53
N SER A 194 3.87 8.55 17.92
CA SER A 194 3.67 8.36 16.49
C SER A 194 2.18 8.23 16.14
N ILE A 195 1.79 8.84 15.02
CA ILE A 195 0.47 8.62 14.44
C ILE A 195 0.44 7.16 13.95
N SER A 196 -0.58 6.41 14.37
CA SER A 196 -0.77 5.03 13.92
C SER A 196 -0.85 4.97 12.39
N THR A 197 -0.03 4.13 11.79
CA THR A 197 -0.05 3.85 10.35
C THR A 197 -0.35 2.37 10.15
N SER A 198 -0.52 1.91 8.92
CA SER A 198 -0.66 0.46 8.68
C SER A 198 0.63 -0.34 8.86
N ALA A 199 1.73 0.27 9.29
CA ALA A 199 3.06 -0.34 9.30
C ALA A 199 3.97 0.15 10.45
N ASP A 200 3.40 0.63 11.56
CA ASP A 200 4.13 1.15 12.71
C ASP A 200 4.61 0.05 13.67
N CYS A 201 3.99 -1.14 13.66
CA CYS A 201 4.54 -2.34 14.29
C CYS A 201 5.18 -3.26 13.26
N GLN A 202 6.26 -3.93 13.62
CA GLN A 202 6.98 -4.85 12.75
C GLN A 202 7.58 -6.05 13.49
N ARG A 203 7.50 -7.22 12.88
CA ARG A 203 8.06 -8.48 13.35
C ARG A 203 8.61 -9.30 12.19
N ASP A 204 9.76 -9.94 12.37
CA ASP A 204 10.24 -10.96 11.44
C ASP A 204 10.27 -12.35 12.05
N ILE A 205 9.94 -13.34 11.22
CA ILE A 205 9.93 -14.78 11.50
C ILE A 205 10.68 -15.52 10.39
N HIS A 206 11.25 -16.67 10.70
CA HIS A 206 11.75 -17.59 9.68
C HIS A 206 10.63 -18.47 9.10
N ALA A 207 10.75 -18.78 7.82
CA ALA A 207 9.85 -19.69 7.10
C ALA A 207 10.62 -20.47 6.03
N GLY A 208 10.02 -21.56 5.54
CA GLY A 208 10.64 -22.38 4.48
C GLY A 208 12.00 -22.95 4.90
N LYS A 209 12.91 -23.06 3.93
CA LYS A 209 14.29 -23.50 4.13
C LYS A 209 15.22 -22.33 4.45
N ASP A 210 14.99 -21.17 3.83
CA ASP A 210 15.89 -20.01 3.86
C ASP A 210 15.14 -18.67 3.77
N LEU A 211 13.85 -18.60 4.15
CA LEU A 211 13.08 -17.35 4.08
C LEU A 211 13.01 -16.61 5.42
N ALA A 212 13.12 -15.29 5.34
CA ALA A 212 12.73 -14.36 6.40
C ALA A 212 11.47 -13.61 5.96
N VAL A 213 10.46 -13.60 6.82
CA VAL A 213 9.18 -12.92 6.60
C VAL A 213 9.09 -11.77 7.59
N LEU A 214 9.35 -10.55 7.11
CA LEU A 214 9.08 -9.34 7.87
C LEU A 214 7.64 -8.91 7.60
N TYR A 215 6.79 -8.93 8.62
CA TYR A 215 5.44 -8.39 8.51
C TYR A 215 5.26 -7.14 9.36
N ARG A 216 4.46 -6.21 8.83
CA ARG A 216 4.15 -4.92 9.43
C ARG A 216 2.65 -4.70 9.48
N PHE A 217 2.22 -4.03 10.54
CA PHE A 217 0.81 -3.83 10.84
C PHE A 217 0.62 -2.63 11.76
N SER A 218 -0.63 -2.19 11.92
CA SER A 218 -0.99 -1.08 12.79
C SER A 218 -0.86 -1.42 14.28
N ASN A 219 -0.31 -0.54 15.12
CA ASN A 219 -0.33 -0.74 16.58
C ASN A 219 -1.73 -0.96 17.18
N LYS A 220 -2.80 -0.50 16.50
CA LYS A 220 -4.19 -0.78 16.87
C LYS A 220 -4.54 -2.27 16.86
N LEU A 221 -3.77 -3.07 16.12
CA LEU A 221 -3.93 -4.53 16.03
C LEU A 221 -3.10 -5.29 17.06
N LEU A 222 -2.36 -4.63 17.96
CA LEU A 222 -1.67 -5.32 19.07
C LEU A 222 -2.60 -6.22 19.89
N PRO A 223 -3.89 -5.91 20.14
CA PRO A 223 -4.78 -6.85 20.82
C PRO A 223 -5.01 -8.18 20.07
N GLN A 224 -4.75 -8.23 18.77
CA GLN A 224 -4.94 -9.38 17.86
C GLN A 224 -3.59 -10.01 17.45
N TRP A 225 -2.52 -9.77 18.21
CA TRP A 225 -1.16 -10.17 17.85
C TRP A 225 -1.02 -11.68 17.63
N ARG A 226 -1.73 -12.50 18.41
CA ARG A 226 -1.68 -13.97 18.32
C ARG A 226 -2.30 -14.44 17.01
N GLU A 227 -3.47 -13.90 16.69
CA GLU A 227 -4.21 -14.20 15.48
C GLU A 227 -3.39 -13.82 14.24
N ILE A 228 -2.74 -12.66 14.26
CA ILE A 228 -1.89 -12.19 13.16
C ILE A 228 -0.68 -13.11 12.96
N ASP A 229 0.08 -13.40 14.03
CA ASP A 229 1.29 -14.23 13.96
C ASP A 229 0.98 -15.64 13.44
N GLN A 230 -0.11 -16.25 13.93
CA GLN A 230 -0.59 -17.54 13.45
C GLN A 230 -1.05 -17.50 12.00
N ALA A 231 -1.85 -16.49 11.63
CA ALA A 231 -2.41 -16.36 10.29
C ALA A 231 -1.31 -16.12 9.23
N ILE A 232 -0.30 -15.29 9.54
CA ILE A 232 0.84 -15.04 8.65
C ILE A 232 1.71 -16.29 8.49
N THR A 233 2.01 -16.97 9.59
CA THR A 233 2.79 -18.22 9.55
C THR A 233 2.09 -19.28 8.69
N ALA A 234 0.78 -19.45 8.90
CA ALA A 234 -0.03 -20.38 8.09
C ALA A 234 -0.13 -19.92 6.63
N PHE A 235 -0.31 -18.62 6.39
CA PHE A 235 -0.35 -18.05 5.05
C PHE A 235 0.93 -18.40 4.29
N VAL A 236 2.10 -18.02 4.78
CA VAL A 236 3.37 -18.26 4.06
C VAL A 236 3.59 -19.75 3.82
N LYS A 237 3.36 -20.58 4.85
CA LYS A 237 3.48 -22.04 4.74
C LYS A 237 2.63 -22.62 3.60
N ASN A 238 1.42 -22.12 3.42
CA ASN A 238 0.49 -22.60 2.40
C ASN A 238 0.80 -22.10 0.97
N ARG A 239 1.81 -21.24 0.79
CA ARG A 239 2.25 -20.76 -0.53
C ARG A 239 3.61 -21.33 -0.94
N LEU A 240 4.29 -22.00 -0.02
CA LEU A 240 5.49 -22.76 -0.33
C LEU A 240 5.13 -23.97 -1.19
N VAL A 241 5.85 -24.12 -2.29
CA VAL A 241 5.79 -25.31 -3.15
C VAL A 241 6.87 -26.29 -2.68
N PRO A 242 6.56 -27.60 -2.53
CA PRO A 242 7.51 -28.62 -2.04
C PRO A 242 8.82 -28.73 -2.82
#